data_AF-A0A7H8PV45-F1
#
_entry.id   AF-A0A7H8PV45-F1
#
_cell.length_a   1.000
_cell.length_b   1.000
_cell.length_c   1.000
_cell.angle_alpha   90.00
_cell.angle_beta   90.00
_cell.angle_gamma   90.00
#
_symmetry.space_group_name_H-M   'P 1'
#
loop_
_entity.id
_entity.type
_entity.pdbx_description
1 polymer ?
#
loop_
_entity_poly.entity_id
_entity_poly.type
_entity_poly.pdbx_seq_one_letter_code
_entity_poly.pdbx_strand_id
1 'polypeptide(L)'
;MEQAYPLNSSPLISIPSKTFTLARNGAFALGITGLLLFGMTQLIATDYRAPVEELPPKVETIHLPKLVPSVEHAQPIRKPQDPPPVMEPMKVEQSVEPGEIPMSFEPPAPTQRKYDPTLVSAEPLPIYKPAPRYPRRALARGIEGYVVVEFTISPSGSVKNPRVVGGYTAAGEPTELFNSAALNAVERFKYRPTISDGERVERHNVRNRITFRLAE
;
A
#
# COMPACT_ATOMS: atom_id res chain seq x y z
N MET A 1 101.74 -48.91 -6.37
CA MET A 1 102.40 -47.77 -7.03
C MET A 1 101.39 -46.66 -7.14
N GLU A 2 101.50 -45.69 -6.24
CA GLU A 2 100.80 -44.39 -6.29
C GLU A 2 101.16 -43.63 -7.56
N GLN A 3 100.16 -43.04 -8.20
CA GLN A 3 100.31 -41.87 -9.06
C GLN A 3 99.23 -40.85 -8.71
N ALA A 4 99.61 -39.59 -8.84
CA ALA A 4 99.09 -38.48 -8.06
C ALA A 4 98.33 -37.44 -8.91
N TYR A 5 97.32 -36.80 -8.28
CA TYR A 5 96.70 -35.46 -8.53
C TYR A 5 96.00 -35.16 -9.89
N PRO A 6 95.18 -34.07 -10.05
CA PRO A 6 94.78 -32.99 -9.12
C PRO A 6 93.26 -32.57 -9.13
N LEU A 7 92.98 -31.59 -8.26
CA LEU A 7 91.82 -30.67 -8.11
C LEU A 7 91.13 -30.20 -9.40
N ASN A 8 89.79 -30.02 -9.35
CA ASN A 8 89.04 -28.81 -9.76
C ASN A 8 87.56 -29.14 -10.10
N SER A 9 86.59 -28.56 -9.37
CA SER A 9 85.37 -27.95 -9.95
C SER A 9 84.43 -27.44 -8.86
N SER A 10 84.34 -26.12 -8.74
CA SER A 10 83.24 -25.43 -8.05
C SER A 10 81.93 -25.58 -8.84
N PRO A 11 80.80 -25.98 -8.23
CA PRO A 11 79.52 -26.02 -8.93
C PRO A 11 78.87 -24.62 -8.95
N LEU A 12 78.67 -24.08 -10.16
CA LEU A 12 77.82 -22.91 -10.41
C LEU A 12 76.35 -23.29 -10.21
N ILE A 13 75.68 -22.62 -9.26
CA ILE A 13 74.23 -22.74 -9.02
C ILE A 13 73.50 -21.91 -10.08
N SER A 14 72.81 -22.56 -11.03
CA SER A 14 71.91 -21.89 -11.97
C SER A 14 70.47 -21.90 -11.43
N ILE A 15 69.89 -20.72 -11.21
CA ILE A 15 68.49 -20.56 -10.79
C ILE A 15 67.60 -20.49 -12.05
N PRO A 16 66.57 -21.35 -12.21
CA PRO A 16 65.73 -21.34 -13.41
C PRO A 16 64.75 -20.15 -13.40
N SER A 17 64.64 -19.47 -14.55
CA SER A 17 63.88 -18.23 -14.80
C SER A 17 62.35 -18.30 -14.61
N LYS A 18 61.79 -19.49 -14.37
CA LYS A 18 60.32 -19.70 -14.23
C LYS A 18 59.76 -19.22 -12.88
N THR A 19 60.58 -19.08 -11.85
CA THR A 19 60.14 -18.57 -10.53
C THR A 19 59.88 -17.06 -10.57
N PHE A 20 60.53 -16.33 -11.48
CA PHE A 20 60.41 -14.88 -11.61
C PHE A 20 59.07 -14.43 -12.21
N THR A 21 58.52 -15.17 -13.18
CA THR A 21 57.23 -14.83 -13.81
C THR A 21 56.04 -15.09 -12.88
N LEU A 22 56.11 -16.13 -12.04
CA LEU A 22 55.08 -16.41 -11.03
C LEU A 22 55.05 -15.33 -9.94
N ALA A 23 56.22 -14.90 -9.46
CA ALA A 23 56.33 -13.82 -8.49
C ALA A 23 55.79 -12.49 -9.04
N ARG A 24 56.06 -12.19 -10.31
CA ARG A 24 55.55 -10.99 -10.99
C ARG A 24 54.02 -10.99 -11.10
N ASN A 25 53.42 -12.11 -11.50
CA ASN A 25 51.97 -12.22 -11.65
C ASN A 25 51.24 -12.18 -10.29
N GLY A 26 51.83 -12.75 -9.24
CA GLY A 26 51.30 -12.66 -7.87
C GLY A 26 51.25 -11.22 -7.34
N ALA A 27 52.30 -10.43 -7.63
CA ALA A 27 52.33 -9.01 -7.24
C ALA A 27 51.22 -8.18 -7.93
N PHE A 28 50.93 -8.46 -9.20
CA PHE A 28 49.82 -7.80 -9.90
C PHE A 28 48.44 -8.16 -9.32
N ALA A 29 48.23 -9.43 -8.94
CA ALA A 29 46.98 -9.86 -8.33
C ALA A 29 46.74 -9.19 -6.96
N LEU A 30 47.78 -9.08 -6.14
CA LEU A 30 47.72 -8.36 -4.86
C LEU A 30 47.52 -6.85 -5.06
N GLY A 31 48.11 -6.26 -6.10
CA GLY A 31 47.89 -4.86 -6.46
C GLY A 31 46.44 -4.57 -6.86
N ILE A 32 45.85 -5.41 -7.72
CA ILE A 32 44.47 -5.24 -8.20
C ILE A 32 43.46 -5.40 -7.06
N THR A 33 43.67 -6.40 -6.19
CA THR A 33 42.79 -6.61 -5.02
C THR A 33 42.89 -5.48 -4.01
N GLY A 34 44.11 -4.96 -3.75
CA GLY A 34 44.29 -3.77 -2.92
C GLY A 34 43.62 -2.52 -3.51
N LEU A 35 43.74 -2.31 -4.82
CA LEU A 35 43.13 -1.18 -5.52
C LEU A 35 41.60 -1.25 -5.50
N LEU A 36 41.01 -2.43 -5.73
CA LEU A 36 39.56 -2.64 -5.63
C LEU A 36 39.06 -2.40 -4.21
N LEU A 37 39.75 -2.93 -3.20
CA LEU A 37 39.37 -2.75 -1.80
C LEU A 37 39.45 -1.28 -1.40
N PHE A 38 40.50 -0.57 -1.79
CA PHE A 38 40.63 0.87 -1.55
C PHE A 38 39.58 1.70 -2.29
N GLY A 39 39.20 1.32 -3.51
CA GLY A 39 38.12 1.97 -4.25
C GLY A 39 36.77 1.80 -3.55
N MET A 40 36.47 0.59 -3.07
CA MET A 40 35.22 0.32 -2.36
C MET A 40 35.11 1.11 -1.04
N THR A 41 36.20 1.25 -0.28
CA THR A 41 36.18 2.03 0.96
C THR A 41 35.95 3.52 0.69
N GLN A 42 36.49 4.06 -0.40
CA GLN A 42 36.23 5.46 -0.81
C GLN A 42 34.76 5.68 -1.21
N LEU A 43 34.15 4.76 -1.96
CA LEU A 43 32.74 4.89 -2.37
C LEU A 43 31.75 4.82 -1.20
N ILE A 44 32.03 4.02 -0.17
CA ILE A 44 31.17 3.93 1.02
C ILE A 44 31.22 5.23 1.82
N ALA A 45 32.38 5.87 1.89
CA ALA A 45 32.58 7.10 2.67
C ALA A 45 31.93 8.33 2.01
N THR A 46 31.76 8.35 0.70
CA THR A 46 31.32 9.55 -0.03
C THR A 46 29.81 9.78 -0.06
N ASP A 47 28.97 8.76 0.19
CA ASP A 47 27.51 8.90 0.01
C ASP A 47 26.65 8.40 1.19
N TYR A 48 27.24 8.09 2.35
CA TYR A 48 26.45 7.72 3.52
C TYR A 48 25.80 8.94 4.19
N ARG A 49 24.61 9.31 3.72
CA ARG A 49 23.72 10.25 4.41
C ARG A 49 22.76 9.42 5.28
N ALA A 50 23.02 9.37 6.59
CA ALA A 50 22.10 8.74 7.53
C ALA A 50 20.70 9.37 7.35
N PRO A 51 19.62 8.57 7.23
CA PRO A 51 18.27 9.10 7.17
C PRO A 51 18.01 9.99 8.39
N VAL A 52 17.52 11.21 8.15
CA VAL A 52 17.11 12.09 9.25
C VAL A 52 15.99 11.37 10.00
N GLU A 53 16.19 11.13 11.28
CA GLU A 53 15.17 10.56 12.16
C GLU A 53 14.08 11.62 12.35
N GLU A 54 13.09 11.63 11.44
CA GLU A 54 11.91 12.47 11.54
C GLU A 54 11.09 11.99 12.75
N LEU A 55 11.26 12.69 13.88
CA LEU A 55 10.42 12.50 15.05
C LEU A 55 8.94 12.61 14.61
N PRO A 56 8.08 11.65 14.96
CA PRO A 56 6.68 11.73 14.60
C PRO A 56 6.08 13.03 15.16
N PRO A 57 5.18 13.70 14.40
CA PRO A 57 4.57 14.95 14.85
C PRO A 57 3.90 14.72 16.20
N LYS A 58 4.16 15.62 17.17
CA LYS A 58 3.54 15.60 18.49
C LYS A 58 2.02 15.74 18.29
N VAL A 59 1.30 14.63 18.46
CA VAL A 59 -0.16 14.62 18.39
C VAL A 59 -0.68 15.48 19.53
N GLU A 60 -1.24 16.65 19.20
CA GLU A 60 -1.92 17.50 20.18
C GLU A 60 -3.09 16.73 20.80
N THR A 61 -3.32 16.93 22.10
CA THR A 61 -4.31 16.18 22.86
C THR A 61 -5.71 16.45 22.32
N ILE A 62 -6.34 15.42 21.75
CA ILE A 62 -7.74 15.49 21.31
C ILE A 62 -8.60 15.77 22.54
N HIS A 63 -9.18 16.96 22.62
CA HIS A 63 -10.18 17.29 23.63
C HIS A 63 -11.47 16.56 23.32
N LEU A 64 -11.63 15.36 23.87
CA LEU A 64 -12.89 14.63 23.84
C LEU A 64 -13.94 15.44 24.61
N PRO A 65 -15.05 15.89 23.98
CA PRO A 65 -16.18 16.40 24.74
C PRO A 65 -16.73 15.26 25.60
N LYS A 66 -17.08 15.57 26.86
CA LYS A 66 -17.67 14.58 27.77
C LYS A 66 -18.97 14.06 27.14
N LEU A 67 -18.97 12.78 26.78
CA LEU A 67 -20.16 12.07 26.33
C LEU A 67 -21.14 12.05 27.50
N VAL A 68 -22.19 12.85 27.43
CA VAL A 68 -23.34 12.67 28.33
C VAL A 68 -24.09 11.43 27.85
N PRO A 69 -24.35 10.44 28.71
CA PRO A 69 -25.18 9.31 28.33
C PRO A 69 -26.57 9.86 27.98
N SER A 70 -26.98 9.66 26.73
CA SER A 70 -28.36 9.93 26.32
C SER A 70 -29.25 8.89 26.98
N VAL A 71 -29.80 9.23 28.15
CA VAL A 71 -30.78 8.40 28.86
C VAL A 71 -32.06 8.44 28.05
N GLU A 72 -32.29 7.39 27.28
CA GLU A 72 -33.56 7.15 26.61
C GLU A 72 -34.65 6.97 27.67
N HIS A 73 -35.47 8.01 27.85
CA HIS A 73 -36.66 7.91 28.70
C HIS A 73 -37.66 7.02 27.97
N ALA A 74 -37.73 5.74 28.36
CA ALA A 74 -38.80 4.86 27.93
C ALA A 74 -40.14 5.46 28.38
N GLN A 75 -40.96 5.91 27.43
CA GLN A 75 -42.32 6.33 27.74
C GLN A 75 -43.07 5.10 28.24
N PRO A 76 -43.77 5.16 29.40
CA PRO A 76 -44.52 4.02 29.89
C PRO A 76 -45.61 3.66 28.87
N ILE A 77 -45.68 2.37 28.53
CA ILE A 77 -46.68 1.82 27.61
C ILE A 77 -48.06 2.18 28.17
N ARG A 78 -48.82 3.02 27.44
CA ARG A 78 -50.19 3.37 27.83
C ARG A 78 -51.05 2.11 27.72
N LYS A 79 -51.81 1.79 28.77
CA LYS A 79 -52.77 0.67 28.76
C LYS A 79 -53.75 0.82 27.59
N PRO A 80 -54.23 -0.29 26.99
CA PRO A 80 -55.27 -0.24 25.97
C PRO A 80 -56.47 0.55 26.50
N GLN A 81 -56.92 1.53 25.71
CA GLN A 81 -58.13 2.29 26.02
C GLN A 81 -59.35 1.47 25.56
N ASP A 82 -60.41 1.48 26.36
CA ASP A 82 -61.68 0.86 25.98
C ASP A 82 -62.24 1.53 24.71
N PRO A 83 -62.91 0.76 23.82
CA PRO A 83 -63.38 1.30 22.55
C PRO A 83 -64.38 2.44 22.79
N PRO A 84 -64.26 3.55 22.04
CA PRO A 84 -65.11 4.71 22.23
C PRO A 84 -66.57 4.40 21.85
N PRO A 85 -67.54 5.09 22.48
CA PRO A 85 -68.95 4.93 22.15
C PRO A 85 -69.23 5.36 20.70
N VAL A 86 -70.09 4.62 20.02
CA VAL A 86 -70.49 4.91 18.64
C VAL A 86 -71.23 6.25 18.61
N MET A 87 -70.64 7.26 17.96
CA MET A 87 -71.25 8.57 17.79
C MET A 87 -72.43 8.50 16.82
N GLU A 88 -73.55 9.16 17.15
CA GLU A 88 -74.61 9.44 16.18
C GLU A 88 -74.13 10.49 15.16
N PRO A 89 -74.47 10.35 13.87
CA PRO A 89 -73.96 11.25 12.85
C PRO A 89 -74.59 12.64 12.98
N MET A 90 -73.78 13.62 13.37
CA MET A 90 -74.14 15.04 13.31
C MET A 90 -73.96 15.57 11.88
N LYS A 91 -74.97 16.26 11.35
CA LYS A 91 -74.93 16.89 10.02
C LYS A 91 -74.07 18.16 10.08
N VAL A 92 -73.00 18.22 9.28
CA VAL A 92 -72.05 19.34 9.25
C VAL A 92 -72.48 20.37 8.19
N GLU A 93 -72.75 21.61 8.61
CA GLU A 93 -72.68 22.78 7.73
C GLU A 93 -71.26 23.37 7.83
N GLN A 94 -70.60 23.50 6.68
CA GLN A 94 -69.18 23.78 6.57
C GLN A 94 -68.94 25.26 6.27
N SER A 95 -68.16 25.92 7.12
CA SER A 95 -67.44 27.15 6.76
C SER A 95 -65.98 26.96 7.16
N VAL A 96 -65.08 26.99 6.17
CA VAL A 96 -63.63 26.82 6.34
C VAL A 96 -62.98 28.19 6.17
N GLU A 97 -62.23 28.64 7.18
CA GLU A 97 -61.18 29.65 6.98
C GLU A 97 -59.80 28.96 6.88
N PRO A 98 -58.97 29.33 5.89
CA PRO A 98 -57.63 28.79 5.74
C PRO A 98 -56.61 29.62 6.54
N GLY A 99 -56.01 29.02 7.57
CA GLY A 99 -54.88 29.58 8.31
C GLY A 99 -53.56 28.90 7.90
N GLU A 100 -52.65 29.68 7.33
CA GLU A 100 -51.34 29.28 6.82
C GLU A 100 -50.33 28.97 7.95
N ILE A 101 -49.63 27.84 7.87
CA ILE A 101 -48.50 27.53 8.74
C ILE A 101 -47.20 27.76 7.93
N PRO A 102 -46.36 28.76 8.24
CA PRO A 102 -45.09 28.92 7.54
C PRO A 102 -44.06 27.92 8.10
N MET A 103 -43.89 26.78 7.42
CA MET A 103 -42.69 25.94 7.59
C MET A 103 -41.60 26.44 6.63
N SER A 104 -40.56 27.10 7.16
CA SER A 104 -39.34 27.38 6.40
C SER A 104 -38.36 26.23 6.60
N PHE A 105 -38.14 25.44 5.55
CA PHE A 105 -37.05 24.47 5.48
C PHE A 105 -35.88 25.12 4.74
N GLU A 106 -34.85 25.53 5.48
CA GLU A 106 -33.60 25.96 4.87
C GLU A 106 -32.66 24.75 4.70
N PRO A 107 -32.15 24.47 3.49
CA PRO A 107 -31.18 23.40 3.29
C PRO A 107 -29.88 23.72 4.04
N PRO A 108 -29.19 22.73 4.64
CA PRO A 108 -27.87 22.96 5.22
C PRO A 108 -26.90 23.42 4.13
N ALA A 109 -26.34 24.62 4.30
CA ALA A 109 -25.38 25.17 3.36
C ALA A 109 -24.14 24.26 3.26
N PRO A 110 -23.61 23.98 2.05
CA PRO A 110 -22.39 23.21 1.91
C PRO A 110 -21.21 24.04 2.42
N THR A 111 -20.68 23.67 3.59
CA THR A 111 -19.42 24.22 4.09
C THR A 111 -18.31 23.84 3.14
N GLN A 112 -17.94 24.75 2.24
CA GLN A 112 -16.78 24.60 1.37
C GLN A 112 -15.51 24.65 2.23
N ARG A 113 -15.09 23.50 2.74
CA ARG A 113 -13.69 23.33 3.15
C ARG A 113 -12.86 23.53 1.89
N LYS A 114 -12.19 24.68 1.78
CA LYS A 114 -11.16 24.90 0.76
C LYS A 114 -10.08 23.84 0.97
N TYR A 115 -10.09 22.86 0.08
CA TYR A 115 -9.06 21.85 0.00
C TYR A 115 -7.93 22.49 -0.82
N ASP A 116 -6.83 22.87 -0.16
CA ASP A 116 -5.62 23.30 -0.87
C ASP A 116 -5.10 22.12 -1.70
N PRO A 117 -5.18 22.16 -3.05
CA PRO A 117 -4.92 21.00 -3.90
C PRO A 117 -3.42 20.76 -4.13
N THR A 118 -2.54 21.53 -3.48
CA THR A 118 -1.15 21.65 -3.89
C THR A 118 -0.17 20.71 -3.19
N LEU A 119 -0.56 19.96 -2.14
CA LEU A 119 0.42 19.18 -1.35
C LEU A 119 0.05 17.74 -1.01
N VAL A 120 -1.00 17.17 -1.60
CA VAL A 120 -1.25 15.73 -1.47
C VAL A 120 -1.26 15.16 -2.87
N SER A 121 -0.31 14.26 -3.17
CA SER A 121 -0.46 13.30 -4.26
C SER A 121 -1.69 12.44 -3.93
N ALA A 122 -2.88 12.99 -4.16
CA ALA A 122 -4.13 12.49 -3.62
C ALA A 122 -4.32 11.08 -4.13
N GLU A 123 -4.22 10.07 -3.26
CA GLU A 123 -4.40 8.68 -3.66
C GLU A 123 -5.78 8.52 -4.36
N PRO A 124 -5.89 7.72 -5.44
CA PRO A 124 -7.13 7.64 -6.18
C PRO A 124 -8.29 7.18 -5.31
N LEU A 125 -9.36 7.96 -5.25
CA LEU A 125 -10.53 7.64 -4.44
C LEU A 125 -11.35 6.53 -5.13
N PRO A 126 -11.53 5.34 -4.51
CA PRO A 126 -12.36 4.29 -5.07
C PRO A 126 -13.84 4.65 -4.95
N ILE A 127 -14.60 4.34 -6.01
CA ILE A 127 -16.07 4.44 -6.04
C ILE A 127 -16.68 3.04 -5.87
N TYR A 128 -16.09 2.04 -6.52
CA TYR A 128 -16.55 0.66 -6.44
C TYR A 128 -15.33 -0.28 -6.44
N LYS A 129 -15.23 -1.09 -5.39
CA LYS A 129 -14.10 -2.02 -5.18
C LYS A 129 -14.63 -3.38 -4.70
N PRO A 130 -15.20 -4.21 -5.60
CA PRO A 130 -15.71 -5.53 -5.23
C PRO A 130 -14.61 -6.42 -4.66
N ALA A 131 -14.94 -7.21 -3.65
CA ALA A 131 -14.02 -8.22 -3.12
C ALA A 131 -13.75 -9.30 -4.18
N PRO A 132 -12.51 -9.81 -4.29
CA PRO A 132 -12.20 -10.94 -5.15
C PRO A 132 -12.84 -12.22 -4.62
N ARG A 133 -13.17 -13.14 -5.53
CA ARG A 133 -13.61 -14.48 -5.15
C ARG A 133 -12.41 -15.30 -4.69
N TYR A 134 -12.50 -15.94 -3.52
CA TYR A 134 -11.42 -16.76 -2.99
C TYR A 134 -11.09 -17.95 -3.92
N PRO A 135 -9.81 -18.19 -4.28
CA PRO A 135 -9.45 -19.32 -5.13
C PRO A 135 -9.74 -20.67 -4.46
N ARG A 136 -10.46 -21.58 -5.15
CA ARG A 136 -10.80 -22.91 -4.61
C ARG A 136 -9.59 -23.72 -4.14
N ARG A 137 -8.47 -23.63 -4.87
CA ARG A 137 -7.21 -24.33 -4.55
C ARG A 137 -6.51 -23.76 -3.29
N ALA A 138 -6.72 -22.48 -2.98
CA ALA A 138 -6.24 -21.85 -1.75
C ALA A 138 -7.16 -22.22 -0.58
N LEU A 139 -8.47 -22.12 -0.81
CA LEU A 139 -9.51 -22.43 0.17
C LEU A 139 -9.41 -23.87 0.68
N ALA A 140 -9.27 -24.84 -0.22
CA ALA A 140 -9.15 -26.25 0.12
C ALA A 140 -7.89 -26.58 0.94
N ARG A 141 -6.84 -25.75 0.84
CA ARG A 141 -5.58 -25.91 1.58
C ARG A 141 -5.46 -24.99 2.78
N GLY A 142 -6.45 -24.15 3.05
CA GLY A 142 -6.40 -23.17 4.13
C GLY A 142 -5.29 -22.11 3.96
N ILE A 143 -4.85 -21.84 2.73
CA ILE A 143 -3.72 -20.92 2.48
C ILE A 143 -4.25 -19.50 2.36
N GLU A 144 -3.77 -18.60 3.21
CA GLU A 144 -4.01 -17.15 3.14
C GLU A 144 -2.86 -16.41 2.44
N GLY A 145 -3.08 -15.16 2.06
CA GLY A 145 -2.04 -14.36 1.40
C GLY A 145 -2.51 -13.02 0.88
N TYR A 146 -1.68 -12.40 0.04
CA TYR A 146 -2.02 -11.14 -0.62
C TYR A 146 -1.38 -11.03 -2.01
N VAL A 147 -1.98 -10.19 -2.86
CA VAL A 147 -1.48 -9.88 -4.19
C VAL A 147 -1.40 -8.37 -4.35
N VAL A 148 -0.30 -7.89 -4.90
CA VAL A 148 -0.13 -6.50 -5.32
C VAL A 148 -0.34 -6.43 -6.82
N VAL A 149 -1.33 -5.63 -7.22
CA VAL A 149 -1.68 -5.39 -8.62
C VAL A 149 -1.40 -3.94 -8.96
N GLU A 150 -0.82 -3.70 -10.12
CA GLU A 150 -0.57 -2.38 -10.68
C GLU A 150 -1.43 -2.16 -11.92
N PHE A 151 -2.01 -0.97 -12.05
CA PHE A 151 -2.91 -0.66 -13.16
C PHE A 151 -2.95 0.84 -13.47
N THR A 152 -3.61 1.18 -14.57
CA THR A 152 -3.85 2.57 -15.00
C THR A 152 -5.33 2.92 -14.81
N ILE A 153 -5.63 4.09 -14.26
CA ILE A 153 -6.98 4.64 -14.15
C ILE A 153 -7.24 5.55 -15.35
N SER A 154 -8.25 5.23 -16.14
CA SER A 154 -8.67 6.02 -17.30
C SER A 154 -9.44 7.30 -16.90
N PRO A 155 -9.70 8.24 -17.83
CA PRO A 155 -10.45 9.47 -17.53
C PRO A 155 -11.93 9.19 -17.24
N SER A 156 -12.40 7.99 -17.60
CA SER A 156 -13.73 7.48 -17.22
C SER A 156 -13.80 6.94 -15.79
N GLY A 157 -12.65 6.74 -15.14
CA GLY A 157 -12.55 6.10 -13.82
C GLY A 157 -12.49 4.57 -13.88
N SER A 158 -12.54 3.98 -15.06
CA SER A 158 -12.33 2.54 -15.26
C SER A 158 -10.85 2.19 -15.20
N VAL A 159 -10.54 1.02 -14.67
CA VAL A 159 -9.19 0.45 -14.66
C VAL A 159 -8.82 -0.11 -16.04
N LYS A 160 -7.58 0.10 -16.49
CA LYS A 160 -6.98 -0.42 -17.71
C LYS A 160 -5.63 -1.08 -17.40
N ASN A 161 -5.25 -2.06 -18.22
CA ASN A 161 -3.95 -2.75 -18.19
C ASN A 161 -3.52 -3.24 -16.79
N PRO A 162 -4.38 -3.99 -16.06
CA PRO A 162 -3.99 -4.54 -14.77
C PRO A 162 -2.90 -5.59 -14.93
N ARG A 163 -1.83 -5.47 -14.14
CA ARG A 163 -0.73 -6.43 -14.08
C ARG A 163 -0.42 -6.79 -12.64
N VAL A 164 -0.08 -8.05 -12.38
CA VAL A 164 0.37 -8.47 -11.06
C VAL A 164 1.84 -8.08 -10.89
N VAL A 165 2.14 -7.36 -9.81
CA VAL A 165 3.52 -7.02 -9.41
C VAL A 165 4.11 -8.15 -8.58
N GLY A 166 3.31 -8.75 -7.70
CA GLY A 166 3.73 -9.88 -6.88
C GLY A 166 2.58 -10.47 -6.08
N GLY A 167 2.61 -11.77 -5.88
CA GLY A 167 1.69 -12.51 -5.01
C GLY A 167 2.47 -13.26 -3.94
N TYR A 168 1.98 -13.25 -2.71
CA TYR A 168 2.64 -13.84 -1.54
C TYR A 168 1.64 -14.58 -0.66
N THR A 169 2.08 -15.67 -0.02
CA THR A 169 1.34 -16.33 1.05
C THR A 169 1.39 -15.50 2.34
N ALA A 170 0.60 -15.87 3.35
CA ALA A 170 0.67 -15.25 4.67
C ALA A 170 2.06 -15.43 5.35
N ALA A 171 2.78 -16.51 5.00
CA ALA A 171 4.15 -16.75 5.42
C ALA A 171 5.19 -15.90 4.66
N GLY A 172 4.78 -15.14 3.64
CA GLY A 172 5.67 -14.31 2.82
C GLY A 172 6.30 -15.03 1.63
N GLU A 173 5.90 -16.27 1.34
CA GLU A 173 6.44 -17.04 0.21
C GLU A 173 5.79 -16.59 -1.11
N PRO A 174 6.57 -16.44 -2.20
CA PRO A 174 6.01 -16.10 -3.51
C PRO A 174 4.97 -17.13 -3.96
N THR A 175 3.82 -16.67 -4.45
CA THR A 175 2.75 -17.55 -4.94
C THR A 175 1.92 -16.91 -6.04
N GLU A 176 1.42 -17.72 -6.95
CA GLU A 176 0.53 -17.28 -8.04
C GLU A 176 -0.94 -17.64 -7.81
N LEU A 177 -1.23 -18.30 -6.69
CA LEU A 177 -2.53 -18.92 -6.42
C LEU A 177 -3.69 -17.91 -6.42
N PHE A 178 -3.40 -16.67 -6.03
CA PHE A 178 -4.35 -15.58 -5.88
C PHE A 178 -4.39 -14.62 -7.09
N ASN A 179 -3.44 -14.74 -8.03
CA ASN A 179 -3.24 -13.77 -9.12
C ASN A 179 -4.49 -13.63 -9.99
N SER A 180 -5.06 -14.76 -10.43
CA SER A 180 -6.26 -14.77 -11.28
C SER A 180 -7.47 -14.15 -10.59
N ALA A 181 -7.70 -14.46 -9.30
CA ALA A 181 -8.79 -13.89 -8.53
C ALA A 181 -8.64 -12.39 -8.31
N ALA A 182 -7.41 -11.93 -8.06
CA ALA A 182 -7.09 -10.53 -7.91
C ALA A 182 -7.33 -9.75 -9.21
N LEU A 183 -6.83 -10.23 -10.35
CA LEU A 183 -7.01 -9.57 -11.65
C LEU A 183 -8.50 -9.41 -12.02
N ASN A 184 -9.29 -10.48 -11.90
CA ASN A 184 -10.73 -10.44 -12.18
C ASN A 184 -11.49 -9.43 -11.30
N ALA A 185 -11.05 -9.20 -10.07
CA ALA A 185 -11.65 -8.19 -9.21
C ALA A 185 -11.24 -6.77 -9.64
N VAL A 186 -9.95 -6.56 -9.92
CA VAL A 186 -9.37 -5.26 -10.30
C VAL A 186 -9.96 -4.74 -11.60
N GLU A 187 -10.24 -5.61 -12.58
CA GLU A 187 -10.92 -5.23 -13.82
C GLU A 187 -12.28 -4.56 -13.59
N ARG A 188 -12.94 -4.88 -12.48
CA ARG A 188 -14.26 -4.35 -12.11
C ARG A 188 -14.18 -3.13 -11.21
N PHE A 189 -12.98 -2.69 -10.84
CA PHE A 189 -12.82 -1.52 -9.98
C PHE A 189 -13.21 -0.23 -10.72
N LYS A 190 -13.81 0.70 -9.98
CA LYS A 190 -14.11 2.04 -10.45
C LYS A 190 -13.53 3.05 -9.47
N TYR A 191 -12.83 4.03 -10.03
CA TYR A 191 -12.17 5.11 -9.30
C TYR A 191 -12.71 6.46 -9.77
N ARG A 192 -12.53 7.46 -8.92
CA ARG A 192 -12.70 8.84 -9.34
C ARG A 192 -11.55 9.24 -10.26
N PRO A 193 -11.83 9.72 -11.48
CA PRO A 193 -10.79 10.25 -12.36
C PRO A 193 -10.01 11.37 -11.66
N THR A 194 -8.71 11.43 -11.89
CA THR A 194 -7.90 12.58 -11.48
C THR A 194 -8.20 13.74 -12.42
N ILE A 195 -8.34 14.94 -11.85
CA ILE A 195 -8.56 16.17 -12.62
C ILE A 195 -7.24 16.97 -12.53
N SER A 196 -6.66 17.31 -13.68
CA SER A 196 -5.54 18.25 -13.79
C SER A 196 -6.00 19.38 -14.71
N ASP A 197 -5.84 20.63 -14.29
CA ASP A 197 -6.16 21.82 -15.11
C ASP A 197 -7.61 21.84 -15.66
N GLY A 198 -8.54 21.25 -14.91
CA GLY A 198 -9.96 21.15 -15.29
C GLY A 198 -10.31 19.97 -16.20
N GLU A 199 -9.32 19.23 -16.68
CA GLU A 199 -9.52 18.06 -17.54
C GLU A 199 -9.29 16.74 -16.80
N ARG A 200 -10.01 15.69 -17.21
CA ARG A 200 -9.83 14.35 -16.66
C ARG A 200 -8.60 13.71 -17.27
N VAL A 201 -7.60 13.40 -16.45
CA VAL A 201 -6.33 12.81 -16.89
C VAL A 201 -6.23 11.33 -16.50
N GLU A 202 -5.50 10.56 -17.30
CA GLU A 202 -5.18 9.17 -16.98
C GLU A 202 -4.08 9.10 -15.93
N ARG A 203 -4.27 8.26 -14.90
CA ARG A 203 -3.27 8.04 -13.85
C ARG A 203 -2.65 6.67 -13.95
N HIS A 204 -1.34 6.64 -14.08
CA HIS A 204 -0.56 5.43 -14.34
C HIS A 204 0.05 4.87 -13.05
N ASN A 205 0.46 3.60 -13.09
CA ASN A 205 1.24 2.92 -12.04
C ASN A 205 0.56 2.93 -10.66
N VAL A 206 -0.77 2.87 -10.63
CA VAL A 206 -1.54 2.78 -9.38
C VAL A 206 -1.41 1.36 -8.84
N ARG A 207 -0.92 1.22 -7.61
CA ARG A 207 -0.74 -0.08 -6.95
C ARG A 207 -1.84 -0.32 -5.93
N ASN A 208 -2.38 -1.53 -5.90
CA ASN A 208 -3.37 -1.96 -4.93
C ASN A 208 -3.00 -3.32 -4.34
N ARG A 209 -2.94 -3.42 -3.02
CA ARG A 209 -2.76 -4.67 -2.30
C ARG A 209 -4.11 -5.28 -1.94
N ILE A 210 -4.34 -6.49 -2.39
CA ILE A 210 -5.56 -7.26 -2.15
C ILE A 210 -5.20 -8.43 -1.23
N THR A 211 -5.80 -8.46 -0.04
CA THR A 211 -5.54 -9.48 0.97
C THR A 211 -6.65 -10.53 0.96
N PHE A 212 -6.26 -11.81 1.00
CA PHE A 212 -7.13 -12.96 1.08
C PHE A 212 -6.98 -13.59 2.47
N ARG A 213 -8.03 -13.49 3.28
CA ARG A 213 -8.16 -14.13 4.59
C ARG A 213 -9.36 -15.06 4.60
N LEU A 214 -9.27 -16.13 5.35
CA LEU A 214 -10.38 -17.04 5.61
C LEU A 214 -11.26 -16.41 6.68
N ALA A 215 -12.56 -16.68 6.62
CA ALA A 215 -13.47 -16.31 7.69
C ALA A 215 -13.19 -17.25 8.88
N GLU A 216 -13.07 -16.67 10.07
CA GLU A 216 -13.04 -17.39 11.34
C GLU A 216 -14.42 -17.95 11.69
#